data_AF-A0AAV8X3T9-F1
#
_entry.id   AF-A0AAV8X3T9-F1
#
_cell.length_a   1.000
_cell.length_b   1.000
_cell.length_c   1.000
_cell.angle_alpha   90.00
_cell.angle_beta   90.00
_cell.angle_gamma   90.00
#
_symmetry.space_group_name_H-M   'P 1'
#
loop_
_entity.id
_entity.type
_entity.pdbx_description
1 polymer ?
#
loop_
_entity_poly.entity_id
_entity_poly.type
_entity_poly.pdbx_seq_one_letter_code
_entity_poly.pdbx_strand_id
1 'polypeptide(L)'
;MIGYGHRARTQCEVVRLFRETHPDLPPLNQGTISKIEAQYREMGHVRKVPSKRQAVVDDDTKLNLLLALEENPITPARQLARDSATTPFHPSKTQASLQATSTPKEKEKRKIIRITLKIGNNKCLTS
;
A
#
# COMPACT_ATOMS: atom_id res chain seq x y z
N MET A 1 24.02 22.94 2.17
CA MET A 1 24.50 24.27 1.78
C MET A 1 23.70 24.68 0.55
N ILE A 2 22.94 25.77 0.66
CA ILE A 2 21.91 26.16 -0.31
C ILE A 2 22.37 27.40 -1.06
N GLY A 3 22.47 27.32 -2.38
CA GLY A 3 22.98 28.38 -3.25
C GLY A 3 23.91 27.84 -4.33
N TYR A 4 24.25 28.68 -5.31
CA TYR A 4 25.15 28.32 -6.41
C TYR A 4 26.41 29.20 -6.38
N GLY A 5 27.57 28.59 -6.62
CA GLY A 5 28.86 29.28 -6.63
C GLY A 5 29.24 29.89 -5.28
N HIS A 6 29.72 31.13 -5.29
CA HIS A 6 30.21 31.82 -4.09
C HIS A 6 29.11 32.26 -3.10
N ARG A 7 27.83 32.06 -3.43
CA ARG A 7 26.68 32.48 -2.62
C ARG A 7 26.04 31.31 -1.89
N ALA A 8 26.86 30.43 -1.36
CA ALA A 8 26.37 29.31 -0.58
C ALA A 8 25.95 29.78 0.82
N ARG A 9 24.67 29.57 1.15
CA ARG A 9 24.09 29.97 2.43
C ARG A 9 23.77 28.75 3.28
N THR A 10 23.80 28.96 4.59
CA THR A 10 23.27 28.01 5.57
C THR A 10 21.75 28.03 5.55
N GLN A 11 21.12 26.95 6.05
CA GLN A 11 19.64 26.88 6.10
C GLN A 11 19.06 28.01 6.98
N CYS A 12 19.73 28.37 8.07
CA CYS A 12 19.31 29.45 8.97
C CYS A 12 19.29 30.81 8.26
N GLU A 13 20.31 31.12 7.47
CA GLU A 13 20.37 32.36 6.70
C GLU A 13 19.25 32.43 5.65
N VAL A 14 18.91 31.31 5.03
CA VAL A 14 17.79 31.24 4.08
C VAL A 14 16.46 31.47 4.80
N VAL A 15 16.23 30.90 5.99
CA VAL A 15 15.03 31.21 6.81
C VAL A 15 14.96 32.71 7.08
N ARG A 16 16.05 33.30 7.56
CA ARG A 16 16.10 34.73 7.91
C ARG A 16 15.78 35.60 6.70
N LEU A 17 16.45 35.35 5.57
CA LEU A 17 16.24 36.09 4.34
C LEU A 17 14.81 35.94 3.81
N PHE A 18 14.21 34.74 3.91
CA PHE A 18 12.84 34.51 3.49
C PHE A 18 11.85 35.35 4.31
N ARG A 19 12.08 35.49 5.62
CA ARG A 19 11.27 36.36 6.49
C ARG A 19 11.44 37.84 6.16
N GLU A 20 12.67 38.27 5.86
CA GLU A 20 12.96 39.65 5.48
C GLU A 20 12.34 40.04 4.12
N THR A 21 12.33 39.11 3.17
CA THR A 21 11.82 39.35 1.80
C THR A 21 10.31 39.17 1.67
N HIS A 22 9.71 38.34 2.52
CA HIS A 22 8.28 38.04 2.49
C HIS A 22 7.67 38.12 3.90
N PRO A 23 7.52 39.34 4.45
CA PRO A 23 7.00 39.52 5.81
C PRO A 23 5.52 39.11 5.94
N ASP A 24 4.75 39.16 4.86
CA ASP A 24 3.32 38.84 4.85
C ASP A 24 3.02 37.33 4.82
N LEU A 25 4.04 36.50 4.51
CA LEU A 25 3.88 35.06 4.42
C LEU A 25 4.11 34.38 5.78
N PRO A 26 3.49 33.21 6.03
CA PRO A 26 3.78 32.41 7.21
C PRO A 26 5.27 32.11 7.34
N PRO A 27 5.83 32.15 8.56
CA PRO A 27 7.24 31.92 8.78
C PRO A 27 7.62 30.51 8.33
N LEU A 28 8.66 30.42 7.50
CA LEU A 28 9.23 29.16 7.07
C LEU A 28 10.10 28.55 8.18
N ASN A 29 10.00 27.24 8.38
CA ASN A 29 10.84 26.51 9.32
C ASN A 29 12.07 25.93 8.62
N GLN A 30 13.17 25.79 9.36
CA GLN A 30 14.41 25.18 8.86
C GLN A 30 14.17 23.76 8.31
N GLY A 31 13.31 22.96 8.96
CA GLY A 31 12.95 21.63 8.48
C GLY A 31 12.31 21.63 7.09
N THR A 32 11.54 22.67 6.75
CA THR A 32 10.95 22.83 5.41
C THR A 32 12.04 23.11 4.39
N ILE A 33 12.99 23.98 4.72
CA ILE A 33 14.16 24.27 3.85
C ILE A 33 15.01 23.02 3.65
N SER A 34 15.24 22.24 4.71
CA SER A 34 15.99 20.99 4.64
C SER A 34 15.32 19.97 3.69
N LYS A 35 13.99 19.83 3.77
CA LYS A 35 13.21 18.98 2.84
C LYS A 35 13.31 19.47 1.40
N ILE A 36 13.19 20.78 1.17
CA ILE A 36 13.33 21.39 -0.15
C ILE A 36 14.73 21.17 -0.72
N GLU A 37 15.78 21.33 0.10
CA GLU A 37 17.17 21.09 -0.29
C GLU A 37 17.38 19.61 -0.64
N ALA A 38 16.90 18.69 0.20
CA ALA A 38 16.98 17.25 -0.08
C ALA A 38 16.28 16.89 -1.39
N GLN A 39 15.06 17.39 -1.58
CA GLN A 39 14.27 17.18 -2.80
C GLN A 39 15.00 17.69 -4.05
N TYR A 40 15.62 18.87 -3.97
CA TYR A 40 16.38 19.44 -5.07
C TYR A 40 17.65 18.62 -5.38
N ARG A 41 18.35 18.14 -4.35
CA ARG A 41 19.55 17.29 -4.55
C ARG A 41 19.22 15.95 -5.20
N GLU A 42 18.08 15.37 -4.85
CA GLU A 42 17.65 14.07 -5.37
C GLU A 42 17.08 14.17 -6.79
N MET A 43 16.16 15.12 -7.03
CA MET A 43 15.42 15.20 -8.31
C MET A 43 15.94 16.30 -9.26
N GLY A 44 16.86 17.16 -8.82
CA GLY A 44 17.27 18.36 -9.56
C GLY A 44 16.21 19.47 -9.62
N HIS A 45 15.05 19.29 -8.98
CA HIS A 45 13.97 20.27 -8.97
C HIS A 45 13.05 20.13 -7.74
N VAL A 46 12.33 21.20 -7.40
CA VAL A 46 11.39 21.24 -6.25
C VAL A 46 9.92 21.13 -6.70
N ARG A 47 9.65 20.57 -7.88
CA ARG A 47 8.27 20.40 -8.36
C ARG A 47 7.48 19.46 -7.44
N LYS A 48 6.20 19.76 -7.23
CA LYS A 48 5.31 18.94 -6.41
C LYS A 48 5.24 17.52 -6.99
N VAL A 49 5.61 16.52 -6.21
CA VAL A 49 5.48 15.12 -6.61
C VAL A 49 3.99 14.79 -6.62
N PRO A 50 3.41 14.33 -7.75
CA PRO A 50 2.03 13.91 -7.77
C PRO A 50 1.86 12.74 -6.79
N SER A 51 0.89 12.84 -5.89
CA SER A 51 0.53 11.74 -4.98
C SER A 51 0.00 10.59 -5.83
N LYS A 52 0.88 9.65 -6.19
CA LYS A 52 0.48 8.41 -6.85
C LYS A 52 -0.12 7.49 -5.78
N ARG A 53 -1.41 7.64 -5.52
CA ARG A 53 -2.20 6.52 -4.97
C ARG A 53 -2.40 5.53 -6.10
N GLN A 54 -1.39 4.72 -6.38
CA GLN A 54 -1.58 3.56 -7.25
C GLN A 54 -2.34 2.51 -6.44
N ALA A 55 -3.50 2.10 -6.94
CA ALA A 55 -4.12 0.86 -6.45
C ALA A 55 -3.14 -0.26 -6.78
N VAL A 56 -2.59 -0.89 -5.74
CA VAL A 56 -1.73 -2.05 -5.90
C VAL A 56 -2.66 -3.21 -6.25
N VAL A 57 -2.54 -3.68 -7.50
CA VAL A 57 -3.21 -4.89 -7.98
C VAL A 57 -2.16 -6.00 -7.94
N ASP A 58 -2.48 -7.12 -7.31
CA ASP A 58 -1.57 -8.25 -7.16
C ASP A 58 -1.23 -8.86 -8.53
N ASP A 59 -0.01 -9.36 -8.72
CA ASP A 59 0.44 -9.83 -10.03
C ASP A 59 -0.37 -11.03 -10.54
N ASP A 60 -0.84 -11.90 -9.65
CA ASP A 60 -1.74 -13.02 -10.01
C ASP A 60 -3.08 -12.51 -10.57
N THR A 61 -3.63 -11.44 -9.98
CA THR A 61 -4.87 -10.84 -10.47
C THR A 61 -4.66 -10.15 -11.82
N LYS A 62 -3.49 -9.54 -12.06
CA LYS A 62 -3.14 -9.01 -13.39
C LYS A 62 -3.05 -10.11 -14.42
N LEU A 63 -2.39 -11.23 -14.09
CA LEU A 63 -2.24 -12.36 -14.99
C LEU A 63 -3.60 -12.96 -15.37
N ASN A 64 -4.48 -13.17 -14.39
CA ASN A 64 -5.82 -13.70 -14.64
C ASN A 64 -6.66 -12.76 -15.53
N LEU A 65 -6.55 -11.44 -15.34
CA LEU A 65 -7.22 -10.47 -16.21
C LEU A 65 -6.69 -10.51 -17.64
N LEU A 66 -5.37 -10.69 -17.82
CA LEU A 66 -4.77 -10.79 -19.15
C LEU A 66 -5.20 -12.07 -19.87
N LEU A 67 -5.23 -13.21 -19.18
CA LEU A 67 -5.72 -14.48 -19.73
C LEU A 67 -7.20 -14.38 -20.14
N ALA A 68 -8.04 -13.76 -19.32
CA ALA A 68 -9.45 -13.58 -19.64
C ALA A 68 -9.70 -12.66 -20.85
N LEU A 69 -8.83 -11.67 -21.07
CA LEU A 69 -8.86 -10.82 -22.26
C LEU A 69 -8.44 -11.59 -23.52
N GLU A 70 -7.46 -12.48 -23.40
CA GLU A 70 -7.01 -13.34 -24.51
C GLU A 70 -8.08 -14.36 -24.90
N GLU A 71 -8.70 -15.00 -23.91
CA GLU A 71 -9.78 -15.98 -24.14
C GLU A 71 -11.03 -15.34 -24.76
N ASN A 72 -11.39 -14.12 -24.35
CA ASN A 72 -12.60 -13.44 -24.81
C ASN A 72 -12.37 -11.93 -25.03
N PRO A 73 -11.83 -11.52 -26.20
CA PRO A 73 -11.43 -10.12 -26.46
C PRO A 73 -12.60 -9.14 -26.58
N ILE A 74 -13.82 -9.64 -26.75
CA ILE A 74 -15.04 -8.82 -26.87
C ILE A 74 -15.56 -8.40 -25.48
N THR A 75 -15.08 -9.06 -24.41
CA THR A 75 -15.56 -8.81 -23.05
C THR A 75 -15.14 -7.40 -22.61
N PRO A 76 -16.10 -6.55 -22.19
CA PRO A 76 -15.75 -5.19 -21.78
C PRO A 76 -14.91 -5.23 -20.50
N ALA A 77 -13.82 -4.46 -20.47
CA ALA A 77 -12.88 -4.41 -19.34
C ALA A 77 -13.57 -4.13 -17.99
N ARG A 78 -14.69 -3.39 -17.99
CA ARG A 78 -15.49 -3.11 -16.79
C ARG A 78 -16.15 -4.36 -16.19
N GLN A 79 -16.50 -5.34 -17.03
CA GLN A 79 -17.07 -6.61 -16.59
C GLN A 79 -15.97 -7.48 -15.99
N LEU A 80 -14.83 -7.62 -16.68
CA LEU A 80 -13.66 -8.35 -16.18
C LEU A 80 -13.19 -7.85 -14.80
N ALA A 81 -13.13 -6.53 -14.61
CA ALA A 81 -12.75 -5.95 -13.33
C ALA A 81 -13.73 -6.26 -12.17
N ARG A 82 -15.01 -6.48 -12.47
CA ARG A 82 -16.01 -6.88 -11.46
C ARG A 82 -15.88 -8.35 -11.12
N ASP A 83 -15.66 -9.18 -12.13
CA ASP A 83 -15.55 -10.62 -11.97
C ASP A 83 -14.30 -10.98 -11.17
N SER A 84 -13.18 -10.30 -11.42
CA SER A 84 -11.92 -10.45 -10.66
C SER A 84 -12.00 -9.99 -9.21
N ALA A 85 -12.95 -9.12 -8.85
CA ALA A 85 -13.11 -8.61 -7.48
C ALA A 85 -13.92 -9.55 -6.58
N THR A 86 -14.62 -10.53 -7.15
CA THR A 86 -15.63 -11.35 -6.44
C THR A 86 -15.09 -12.73 -6.01
N THR A 87 -13.86 -13.09 -6.39
CA THR A 87 -13.34 -14.44 -6.16
C THR A 87 -12.05 -14.46 -5.33
N PRO A 88 -12.05 -14.96 -4.09
CA PRO A 88 -10.94 -15.76 -3.61
C PRO A 88 -11.17 -17.18 -4.17
N PHE A 89 -10.65 -17.48 -5.35
CA PHE A 89 -10.80 -18.84 -5.90
C PHE A 89 -9.45 -19.50 -6.16
N HIS A 90 -9.27 -20.59 -5.42
CA HIS A 90 -8.31 -21.66 -5.60
C HIS A 90 -8.28 -22.15 -7.07
N PRO A 91 -7.11 -22.50 -7.63
CA PRO A 91 -7.05 -23.16 -8.93
C PRO A 91 -7.67 -24.56 -8.80
N SER A 92 -8.86 -24.74 -9.38
CA SER A 92 -9.47 -26.05 -9.53
C SER A 92 -8.82 -26.74 -10.72
N LYS A 93 -7.98 -27.73 -10.43
CA LYS A 93 -7.58 -28.74 -11.41
C LYS A 93 -8.81 -29.50 -11.86
N THR A 94 -8.90 -29.69 -13.17
CA THR A 94 -9.66 -30.69 -13.91
C THR A 94 -10.04 -31.90 -13.04
N GLN A 95 -11.33 -32.16 -12.86
CA GLN A 95 -11.80 -33.44 -12.34
C GLN A 95 -12.76 -34.09 -13.33
N ALA A 96 -12.21 -35.07 -14.05
CA ALA A 96 -12.97 -36.20 -14.53
C ALA A 96 -13.49 -37.00 -13.32
N SER A 97 -14.77 -37.38 -13.41
CA SER A 97 -15.44 -38.55 -12.82
C SER A 97 -14.66 -39.39 -11.79
N LEU A 98 -15.22 -39.54 -10.57
CA LEU A 98 -15.76 -40.81 -10.05
C LEU A 98 -16.28 -40.64 -8.61
N GLN A 99 -17.39 -41.32 -8.33
CA GLN A 99 -18.10 -41.36 -7.05
C GLN A 99 -17.30 -42.07 -5.95
N ALA A 100 -17.39 -41.59 -4.71
CA ALA A 100 -17.30 -42.45 -3.51
C ALA A 100 -17.93 -41.77 -2.29
N THR A 101 -18.82 -42.52 -1.65
CA THR A 101 -19.55 -42.25 -0.40
C THR A 101 -18.66 -42.48 0.84
N SER A 102 -18.69 -41.61 1.87
CA SER A 102 -18.60 -42.04 3.29
C SER A 102 -18.72 -40.89 4.32
N THR A 103 -19.83 -40.93 5.06
CA THR A 103 -20.07 -40.79 6.53
C THR A 103 -19.59 -39.59 7.39
N PRO A 104 -20.35 -39.27 8.48
CA PRO A 104 -20.28 -38.00 9.21
C PRO A 104 -19.68 -38.19 10.62
N LYS A 105 -18.37 -38.05 10.80
CA LYS A 105 -17.74 -38.02 12.15
C LYS A 105 -16.51 -37.11 12.22
N GLU A 106 -16.67 -35.84 11.85
CA GLU A 106 -15.58 -34.86 12.03
C GLU A 106 -16.08 -33.45 12.37
N LYS A 107 -17.16 -33.34 13.16
CA LYS A 107 -17.63 -32.05 13.70
C LYS A 107 -17.54 -31.94 15.23
N GLU A 108 -17.24 -33.03 15.95
CA GLU A 108 -17.17 -33.05 17.41
C GLU A 108 -15.81 -32.60 17.98
N LYS A 109 -14.69 -32.90 17.28
CA LYS A 109 -13.33 -32.70 17.84
C LYS A 109 -12.87 -31.24 17.86
N ARG A 110 -13.47 -30.34 17.07
CA ARG A 110 -13.07 -28.93 16.99
C ARG A 110 -13.71 -28.04 18.08
N LYS A 111 -14.71 -28.54 18.82
CA LYS A 111 -15.38 -27.75 19.88
C LYS A 111 -14.60 -27.78 21.20
N ILE A 112 -13.88 -28.87 21.48
CA ILE A 112 -13.11 -29.05 22.72
C ILE A 112 -11.83 -28.18 22.74
N ILE A 113 -11.17 -28.01 21.59
CA ILE A 113 -9.92 -27.22 21.50
C ILE A 113 -10.16 -25.70 21.73
N ARG A 114 -11.38 -25.21 21.48
CA ARG A 114 -11.69 -23.77 21.65
C ARG A 114 -11.94 -23.34 23.11
N ILE A 115 -12.19 -24.27 24.02
CA ILE A 115 -12.49 -23.94 25.43
C ILE A 115 -11.21 -23.78 26.25
N THR A 116 -10.15 -24.53 25.95
CA THR A 116 -8.90 -24.54 26.74
C THR A 116 -7.99 -23.34 26.47
N LEU A 117 -8.08 -22.67 25.32
CA LEU A 117 -7.24 -21.51 25.01
C LEU A 117 -7.76 -20.18 25.58
N LYS A 118 -8.98 -20.14 26.13
CA LYS A 118 -9.59 -18.91 26.65
C LYS A 118 -9.30 -18.65 28.14
N ILE A 119 -8.61 -19.56 28.82
CA ILE A 119 -8.28 -19.45 30.25
C ILE A 119 -6.82 -18.97 30.48
N GLY A 120 -5.97 -18.96 29.45
CA GLY A 120 -4.53 -18.70 29.61
C GLY A 120 -4.04 -17.24 29.61
N ASN A 121 -4.86 -16.26 29.18
CA ASN A 121 -4.34 -14.91 28.89
C ASN A 121 -4.76 -13.80 29.87
N ASN A 122 -5.35 -14.12 31.02
CA ASN A 122 -5.71 -13.12 32.04
C ASN A 122 -4.70 -13.09 33.20
N LYS A 123 -3.41 -12.84 32.93
CA LYS A 123 -2.48 -12.33 33.94
C LYS A 123 -1.42 -11.47 33.26
N CYS A 124 -1.60 -10.15 33.35
CA CYS A 124 -0.57 -9.11 33.49
C CYS A 124 -1.24 -7.74 33.25
N LEU A 125 -2.03 -7.33 34.23
CA LEU A 125 -2.45 -5.95 34.44
C LEU A 125 -2.32 -5.69 35.96
N THR A 126 -1.87 -4.48 36.31
CA THR A 126 -1.60 -3.95 37.65
C THR A 126 -0.29 -4.45 38.28
N SER A 127 0.55 -3.64 38.92
CA SER A 127 0.75 -2.19 39.05
C SER A 127 2.12 -2.00 39.68
#